data_AF-A0A0V0HCG2-F1
#
_entry.id   AF-A0A0V0HCG2-F1
#
_cell.length_a   1.000
_cell.length_b   1.000
_cell.length_c   1.000
_cell.angle_alpha   90.00
_cell.angle_beta   90.00
_cell.angle_gamma   90.00
#
_symmetry.space_group_name_H-M   'P 1'
#
loop_
_entity.id
_entity.type
_entity.pdbx_description
1 polymer ?
#
loop_
_entity_poly.entity_id
_entity_poly.type
_entity_poly.pdbx_seq_one_letter_code
_entity_poly.pdbx_strand_id
1 'polypeptide(L)'
;MENLFSNVGLDASKYRVTKYFYATSSMPFPGALIMESNFMGYVAVATDEGKVSLGRRDIVIAWRGTVQALEWVNDLQFLPIPGPKVFGDEGLLPSSKPLVHNGFYSIYTSESAQSKFNKTSARDQVLEEVKRLVEEYKNEEVSITVTGHSLGASLATLNAVDIAYNKINKSSNGKEFPVTAFVFASPKVGDLNFVNAFNKLKHLHVMRIHNILDLVPKCPPIGYFDVGQEIIIRHHKIPLFKSP
;
A
#
# COMPACT_ATOMS: atom_id res chain seq x y z
N MET A 1 -18.00 13.71 4.41
CA MET A 1 -17.07 12.55 4.37
C MET A 1 -17.68 11.31 5.00
N GLU A 2 -18.71 11.49 5.84
CA GLU A 2 -19.72 10.45 6.12
C GLU A 2 -20.33 10.00 4.79
N ASN A 3 -20.52 8.70 4.61
CA ASN A 3 -21.19 7.99 3.50
C ASN A 3 -20.34 7.17 2.51
N LEU A 4 -19.00 7.10 2.60
CA LEU A 4 -18.25 6.25 1.65
C LEU A 4 -18.71 4.79 1.71
N PHE A 5 -18.66 4.18 2.90
CA PHE A 5 -18.96 2.75 3.08
C PHE A 5 -20.40 2.42 2.71
N SER A 6 -21.38 3.22 3.15
CA SER A 6 -22.79 3.01 2.79
C SER A 6 -23.01 3.15 1.28
N ASN A 7 -22.37 4.13 0.62
CA ASN A 7 -22.51 4.35 -0.82
C ASN A 7 -21.95 3.19 -1.67
N VAL A 8 -21.07 2.37 -1.10
CA VAL A 8 -20.52 1.17 -1.76
C VAL A 8 -21.10 -0.13 -1.18
N GLY A 9 -22.21 -0.06 -0.43
CA GLY A 9 -22.92 -1.24 0.09
C GLY A 9 -22.26 -1.90 1.31
N LEU A 10 -21.39 -1.18 2.03
CA LEU A 10 -20.73 -1.62 3.25
C LEU A 10 -21.30 -0.93 4.49
N ASP A 11 -21.12 -1.57 5.65
CA ASP A 11 -21.59 -1.04 6.93
C ASP A 11 -20.78 0.20 7.36
N ALA A 12 -21.40 1.37 7.24
CA ALA A 12 -20.79 2.65 7.60
C ALA A 12 -20.64 2.85 9.12
N SER A 13 -21.27 2.02 9.95
CA SER A 13 -21.12 2.09 11.40
C SER A 13 -19.74 1.64 11.88
N LYS A 14 -19.02 0.81 11.09
CA LYS A 14 -17.80 0.13 11.55
C LYS A 14 -16.52 0.93 11.35
N TYR A 15 -16.45 1.74 10.30
CA TYR A 15 -15.28 2.55 9.97
C TYR A 15 -15.69 3.95 9.55
N ARG A 16 -14.87 4.94 9.91
CA ARG A 16 -15.00 6.31 9.44
C ARG A 16 -13.78 6.69 8.62
N VAL A 17 -14.00 7.18 7.40
CA VAL A 17 -12.95 7.75 6.56
C VAL A 17 -12.47 9.06 7.19
N THR A 18 -11.16 9.21 7.33
CA THR A 18 -10.54 10.41 7.91
C THR A 18 -9.77 11.22 6.88
N LYS A 19 -9.23 10.56 5.84
CA LYS A 19 -8.53 11.24 4.75
C LYS A 19 -8.69 10.50 3.43
N TYR A 20 -8.98 11.25 2.37
CA TYR A 20 -8.74 10.81 1.00
C TYR A 20 -7.36 11.26 0.57
N PHE A 21 -6.62 10.40 -0.11
CA PHE A 21 -5.30 10.74 -0.62
C PHE A 21 -5.21 10.56 -2.14
N TYR A 22 -4.36 11.39 -2.73
CA TYR A 22 -4.23 11.53 -4.17
C TYR A 22 -2.77 11.30 -4.57
N ALA A 23 -2.56 10.76 -5.76
CA ALA A 23 -1.25 10.54 -6.34
C ALA A 23 -1.13 11.19 -7.71
N THR A 24 0.09 11.56 -8.07
CA THR A 24 0.51 11.92 -9.41
C THR A 24 1.74 11.08 -9.74
N SER A 25 2.10 10.95 -11.01
CA SER A 25 3.36 10.33 -11.40
C SER A 25 4.16 11.28 -12.26
N SER A 26 5.47 11.33 -11.99
CA SER A 26 6.46 11.98 -12.85
C SER A 26 6.81 11.15 -14.09
N MET A 27 6.22 9.95 -14.23
CA MET A 27 6.43 9.06 -15.37
C MET A 27 5.12 8.78 -16.10
N PRO A 28 5.17 8.54 -17.42
CA PRO A 28 4.01 8.06 -18.14
C PRO A 28 3.61 6.67 -17.63
N PHE A 29 2.37 6.54 -17.14
CA PHE A 29 1.78 5.26 -16.72
C PHE A 29 0.48 5.05 -17.52
N PRO A 30 0.25 3.86 -18.12
CA PRO A 30 -0.94 3.61 -18.91
C PRO A 30 -2.21 3.72 -18.08
N GLY A 31 -3.25 4.36 -18.62
CA GLY A 31 -4.55 4.46 -17.96
C GLY A 31 -4.69 5.61 -16.93
N ALA A 32 -4.09 6.78 -17.20
CA ALA A 32 -4.45 8.11 -16.68
C ALA A 32 -3.64 8.73 -15.51
N LEU A 33 -2.41 8.29 -15.22
CA LEU A 33 -1.59 8.86 -14.13
C LEU A 33 -0.53 9.89 -14.57
N ILE A 34 -0.62 10.43 -15.78
CA ILE A 34 0.37 11.39 -16.31
C ILE A 34 0.06 12.80 -15.81
N MET A 35 0.92 13.37 -14.96
CA MET A 35 0.94 14.79 -14.54
C MET A 35 -0.35 15.38 -13.92
N GLU A 36 -1.43 14.60 -13.83
CA GLU A 36 -2.68 14.95 -13.17
C GLU A 36 -2.83 14.24 -11.83
N SER A 37 -3.56 14.88 -10.92
CA SER A 37 -3.80 14.39 -9.56
C SER A 37 -4.99 13.45 -9.52
N ASN A 38 -4.75 12.19 -9.19
CA ASN A 38 -5.74 11.14 -9.21
C ASN A 38 -6.05 10.65 -7.80
N PHE A 39 -7.34 10.40 -7.54
CA PHE A 39 -7.75 9.69 -6.32
C PHE A 39 -7.05 8.33 -6.26
N MET A 40 -6.28 8.11 -5.19
CA MET A 40 -5.44 6.93 -5.03
C MET A 40 -5.83 6.09 -3.81
N GLY A 41 -6.73 6.57 -2.96
CA GLY A 41 -7.24 5.77 -1.86
C GLY A 41 -7.71 6.59 -0.67
N TYR A 42 -7.89 5.89 0.46
CA TYR A 42 -8.34 6.51 1.70
C TYR A 42 -7.69 5.89 2.93
N VAL A 43 -7.62 6.70 3.98
CA VAL A 43 -7.36 6.27 5.35
C VAL A 43 -8.68 6.31 6.11
N ALA A 44 -8.98 5.24 6.82
CA ALA A 44 -10.15 5.12 7.69
C ALA A 44 -9.73 4.54 9.04
N VAL A 45 -10.54 4.78 10.07
CA VAL A 45 -10.32 4.21 11.40
C VAL A 45 -11.61 3.57 11.91
N ALA A 46 -11.48 2.45 12.60
CA ALA A 46 -12.61 1.77 13.22
C ALA A 46 -13.30 2.71 14.21
N THR A 47 -14.63 2.79 14.14
CA THR A 47 -15.46 3.50 15.13
C THR A 47 -15.47 2.73 16.45
N ASP A 48 -16.13 3.24 17.49
CA ASP A 48 -16.26 2.49 18.75
C ASP A 48 -17.01 1.17 18.56
N GLU A 49 -18.05 1.14 17.72
CA GLU A 49 -18.76 -0.08 17.36
C GLU A 49 -17.88 -1.04 16.53
N GLY A 50 -17.09 -0.51 15.60
CA GLY A 50 -16.11 -1.27 14.83
C GLY A 50 -15.04 -1.89 15.73
N LYS A 51 -14.52 -1.11 16.68
CA LYS A 51 -13.55 -1.55 17.68
C LYS A 51 -14.09 -2.71 18.51
N VAL A 52 -15.32 -2.64 19.00
CA VAL A 52 -15.96 -3.74 19.75
C VAL A 52 -16.01 -5.02 18.90
N SER A 53 -16.32 -4.88 17.60
CA SER A 53 -16.42 -6.01 16.67
C SER A 53 -15.04 -6.63 16.37
N LEU A 54 -13.99 -5.82 16.31
CA LEU A 54 -12.62 -6.24 15.96
C LEU A 54 -11.75 -6.62 17.17
N GLY A 55 -12.13 -6.19 18.38
CA GLY A 55 -11.34 -6.30 19.60
C GLY A 55 -10.18 -5.30 19.70
N ARG A 56 -9.99 -4.40 18.72
CA ARG A 56 -8.98 -3.33 18.73
C ARG A 56 -9.37 -2.18 17.79
N ARG A 57 -8.76 -1.00 17.98
CA ARG A 57 -8.90 0.16 17.10
C ARG A 57 -8.04 -0.04 15.85
N ASP A 58 -8.67 -0.43 14.74
CA ASP A 58 -7.95 -0.66 13.49
C ASP A 58 -7.91 0.60 12.61
N ILE A 59 -6.72 0.96 12.14
CA ILE A 59 -6.49 2.01 11.13
C ILE A 59 -6.32 1.31 9.79
N VAL A 60 -7.21 1.55 8.83
CA VAL A 60 -7.15 0.97 7.49
C VAL A 60 -6.63 1.99 6.49
N ILE A 61 -5.66 1.58 5.68
CA ILE A 61 -5.21 2.29 4.48
C ILE A 61 -5.55 1.44 3.26
N ALA A 62 -6.44 1.93 2.41
CA ALA A 62 -6.87 1.25 1.19
C ALA A 62 -6.30 1.96 -0.04
N TRP A 63 -5.40 1.30 -0.75
CA TRP A 63 -4.78 1.78 -1.99
C TRP A 63 -5.58 1.30 -3.22
N ARG A 64 -5.94 2.24 -4.08
CA ARG A 64 -6.66 1.98 -5.33
C ARG A 64 -5.72 1.32 -6.35
N GLY A 65 -6.22 0.29 -7.04
CA GLY A 65 -5.57 -0.33 -8.19
C GLY A 65 -5.91 0.35 -9.53
N THR A 66 -5.33 -0.15 -10.62
CA THR A 66 -5.69 0.28 -11.98
C THR A 66 -6.95 -0.42 -12.48
N VAL A 67 -7.66 0.24 -13.40
CA VAL A 67 -8.84 -0.33 -14.08
C VAL A 67 -8.42 -1.35 -15.16
N GLN A 68 -7.28 -1.14 -15.83
CA GLN A 68 -6.74 -2.02 -16.88
C GLN A 68 -5.43 -2.67 -16.42
N ALA A 69 -5.54 -3.68 -15.56
CA ALA A 69 -4.39 -4.34 -14.91
C ALA A 69 -3.40 -5.05 -15.88
N LEU A 70 -3.83 -5.42 -17.08
CA LEU A 70 -2.96 -6.14 -18.03
C LEU A 70 -2.17 -5.20 -18.94
N GLU A 71 -2.74 -4.04 -19.29
CA GLU A 71 -2.08 -3.06 -20.17
C GLU A 71 -0.84 -2.48 -19.49
N TRP A 72 -0.90 -2.21 -18.18
CA TRP A 72 0.24 -1.65 -17.46
C TRP A 72 1.45 -2.59 -17.39
N VAL A 73 1.24 -3.91 -17.33
CA VAL A 73 2.34 -4.89 -17.23
C VAL A 73 3.19 -4.89 -18.51
N ASN A 74 2.56 -4.66 -19.66
CA ASN A 74 3.22 -4.68 -20.96
C ASN A 74 3.99 -3.38 -21.26
N ASP A 75 3.54 -2.25 -20.69
CA ASP A 75 4.09 -0.92 -20.99
C ASP A 75 5.16 -0.45 -19.98
N LEU A 76 5.38 -1.19 -18.89
CA LEU A 76 6.37 -0.81 -17.88
C LEU A 76 7.79 -1.24 -18.23
N GLN A 77 8.70 -0.29 -18.17
CA GLN A 77 10.11 -0.59 -17.97
C GLN A 77 10.33 -0.99 -16.51
N PHE A 78 10.68 -2.26 -16.26
CA PHE A 78 10.94 -2.80 -14.92
C PHE A 78 12.26 -2.32 -14.33
N LEU A 79 12.43 -1.02 -14.18
CA LEU A 79 13.65 -0.38 -13.71
C LEU A 79 13.71 -0.34 -12.17
N PRO A 80 14.64 -1.07 -11.53
CA PRO A 80 14.84 -0.98 -10.08
C PRO A 80 15.62 0.31 -9.77
N ILE A 81 15.10 1.10 -8.83
CA ILE A 81 15.74 2.35 -8.37
C ILE A 81 15.88 2.38 -6.86
N PRO A 82 16.86 3.10 -6.30
CA PRO A 82 16.91 3.35 -4.87
C PRO A 82 15.65 4.10 -4.40
N GLY A 83 15.16 3.77 -3.20
CA GLY A 83 14.01 4.44 -2.58
C GLY A 83 14.39 5.35 -1.40
N PRO A 84 15.13 6.46 -1.59
CA PRO A 84 15.69 7.25 -0.49
C PRO A 84 14.65 7.87 0.43
N LYS A 85 13.45 8.23 -0.08
CA LYS A 85 12.37 8.73 0.80
C LYS A 85 11.85 7.64 1.74
N VAL A 86 11.99 6.36 1.40
CA VAL A 86 11.51 5.23 2.23
C VAL A 86 12.63 4.69 3.11
N PHE A 87 13.81 4.45 2.55
CA PHE A 87 14.91 3.75 3.22
C PHE A 87 16.02 4.67 3.75
N GLY A 88 15.92 5.98 3.49
CA GLY A 88 16.97 6.95 3.75
C GLY A 88 18.12 6.86 2.74
N ASP A 89 19.06 7.79 2.85
CA ASP A 89 20.30 7.79 2.07
C ASP A 89 21.41 6.95 2.72
N GLU A 90 21.16 6.43 3.92
CA GLU A 90 22.10 5.69 4.75
C GLU A 90 22.25 4.23 4.29
N GLY A 91 23.14 4.01 3.34
CA GLY A 91 23.75 2.71 3.09
C GLY A 91 25.26 2.89 3.03
N LEU A 92 26.02 2.14 3.83
CA LEU A 92 27.50 2.20 3.85
C LEU A 92 28.10 1.98 2.44
N LEU A 93 27.40 1.23 1.59
CA LEU A 93 27.75 1.01 0.19
C LEU A 93 26.50 1.11 -0.71
N PRO A 94 26.59 1.73 -1.91
CA PRO A 94 25.48 1.82 -2.87
C PRO A 94 24.82 0.46 -3.20
N SER A 95 25.59 -0.63 -3.17
CA SER A 95 25.12 -2.00 -3.46
C SER A 95 24.25 -2.64 -2.37
N SER A 96 24.17 -2.01 -1.19
CA SER A 96 23.37 -2.52 -0.06
C SER A 96 22.01 -1.83 0.10
N LYS A 97 21.73 -0.81 -0.73
CA LYS A 97 20.49 -0.04 -0.66
C LYS A 97 19.32 -0.85 -1.23
N PRO A 98 18.16 -0.91 -0.54
CA PRO A 98 16.95 -1.48 -1.10
C PRO A 98 16.55 -0.78 -2.40
N LEU A 99 16.32 -1.58 -3.45
CA LEU A 99 15.80 -1.09 -4.72
C LEU A 99 14.32 -1.44 -4.82
N VAL A 100 13.56 -0.53 -5.42
CA VAL A 100 12.11 -0.63 -5.63
C VAL A 100 11.76 -0.34 -7.08
N HIS A 101 10.61 -0.83 -7.51
CA HIS A 101 10.12 -0.58 -8.87
C HIS A 101 9.85 0.91 -9.10
N ASN A 102 10.49 1.51 -10.11
CA ASN A 102 10.44 2.95 -10.40
C ASN A 102 9.00 3.49 -10.53
N GLY A 103 8.12 2.79 -11.25
CA GLY A 103 6.72 3.21 -11.40
C GLY A 103 5.96 3.29 -10.08
N PHE A 104 6.16 2.32 -9.17
CA PHE A 104 5.48 2.31 -7.89
C PHE A 104 6.03 3.40 -6.98
N TYR A 105 7.36 3.56 -6.97
CA TYR A 105 8.01 4.61 -6.22
C TYR A 105 7.62 6.01 -6.70
N SER A 106 7.51 6.23 -8.01
CA SER A 106 7.05 7.50 -8.59
C SER A 106 5.64 7.84 -8.13
N ILE A 107 4.67 6.92 -8.31
CA ILE A 107 3.29 7.15 -7.85
C ILE A 107 3.23 7.43 -6.34
N TYR A 108 4.04 6.72 -5.56
CA TYR A 108 4.07 6.85 -4.11
C TYR A 108 4.67 8.18 -3.64
N THR A 109 5.66 8.73 -4.35
CA THR A 109 6.52 9.81 -3.83
C THR A 109 6.53 11.11 -4.63
N SER A 110 5.98 11.11 -5.85
CA SER A 110 5.87 12.31 -6.68
C SER A 110 4.88 13.31 -6.07
N GLU A 111 5.21 14.58 -6.23
CA GLU A 111 4.41 15.72 -5.80
C GLU A 111 4.36 16.76 -6.93
N SER A 112 3.34 17.60 -6.92
CA SER A 112 3.20 18.70 -7.88
C SER A 112 2.77 19.95 -7.15
N ALA A 113 3.69 20.92 -7.02
CA ALA A 113 3.42 22.20 -6.37
C ALA A 113 2.27 22.98 -7.04
N GLN A 114 1.99 22.70 -8.32
CA GLN A 114 0.93 23.33 -9.10
C GLN A 114 -0.44 22.64 -8.90
N SER A 115 -0.49 21.47 -8.27
CA SER A 115 -1.74 20.75 -8.04
C SER A 115 -2.50 21.27 -6.82
N LYS A 116 -3.83 21.29 -6.91
CA LYS A 116 -4.72 21.54 -5.76
C LYS A 116 -4.76 20.37 -4.76
N PHE A 117 -4.51 19.14 -5.22
CA PHE A 117 -4.68 17.90 -4.43
C PHE A 117 -3.37 17.19 -4.10
N ASN A 118 -2.29 17.43 -4.87
CA ASN A 118 -0.99 16.76 -4.75
C ASN A 118 0.15 17.71 -4.39
N LYS A 119 -0.13 18.71 -3.55
CA LYS A 119 0.91 19.61 -3.01
C LYS A 119 1.98 18.85 -2.23
N THR A 120 1.58 17.74 -1.61
CA THR A 120 2.45 16.74 -0.99
C THR A 120 2.23 15.39 -1.65
N SER A 121 3.23 14.51 -1.55
CA SER A 121 3.16 13.17 -2.14
C SER A 121 2.08 12.30 -1.48
N ALA A 122 1.64 11.24 -2.17
CA ALA A 122 0.68 10.28 -1.61
C ALA A 122 1.24 9.63 -0.33
N ARG A 123 2.54 9.32 -0.32
CA ARG A 123 3.29 8.90 0.86
C ARG A 123 3.05 9.84 2.03
N ASP A 124 3.39 11.12 1.87
CA ASP A 124 3.38 12.05 3.00
C ASP A 124 1.95 12.31 3.49
N GLN A 125 0.96 12.37 2.58
CA GLN A 125 -0.45 12.46 2.94
C GLN A 125 -0.89 11.30 3.85
N VAL A 126 -0.50 10.07 3.51
CA VAL A 126 -0.85 8.86 4.28
C VAL A 126 -0.07 8.80 5.58
N LEU A 127 1.25 8.98 5.57
CA LEU A 127 2.08 8.88 6.77
C LEU A 127 1.70 9.93 7.83
N GLU A 128 1.38 11.15 7.42
CA GLU A 128 0.89 12.20 8.30
C GLU A 128 -0.40 11.77 9.03
N GLU A 129 -1.36 11.20 8.28
CA GLU A 129 -2.65 10.81 8.84
C GLU A 129 -2.56 9.57 9.73
N VAL A 130 -1.76 8.58 9.32
CA VAL A 130 -1.49 7.40 10.14
C VAL A 130 -0.81 7.82 11.44
N LYS A 131 0.19 8.72 11.39
CA LYS A 131 0.86 9.23 12.58
C LYS A 131 -0.11 9.97 13.51
N ARG A 132 -1.02 10.78 12.96
CA ARG A 132 -2.07 11.49 13.71
C ARG A 132 -2.98 10.49 14.44
N LEU A 133 -3.44 9.45 13.76
CA LEU A 133 -4.33 8.42 14.33
C LEU A 133 -3.62 7.54 15.36
N VAL A 134 -2.38 7.14 15.11
CA VAL A 134 -1.53 6.40 16.07
C VAL A 134 -1.37 7.18 17.37
N GLU A 135 -1.19 8.50 17.28
CA GLU A 135 -1.07 9.36 18.46
C GLU A 135 -2.42 9.61 19.15
N GLU A 136 -3.50 9.79 18.38
CA GLU A 136 -4.87 9.97 18.89
C GLU A 136 -5.31 8.76 19.74
N TYR A 137 -5.02 7.54 19.27
CA TYR A 137 -5.44 6.30 19.92
C TYR A 137 -4.32 5.59 20.69
N LYS A 138 -3.24 6.29 21.04
CA LYS A 138 -2.04 5.69 21.67
C LYS A 138 -2.27 4.94 22.99
N ASN A 139 -3.40 5.21 23.65
CA ASN A 139 -3.81 4.60 24.92
C ASN A 139 -4.76 3.40 24.72
N GLU A 140 -5.08 3.04 23.48
CA GLU A 140 -5.90 1.88 23.13
C GLU A 140 -5.03 0.72 22.62
N GLU A 141 -5.67 -0.43 22.39
CA GLU A 141 -5.11 -1.46 21.49
C GLU A 141 -5.36 -1.02 20.05
N VAL A 142 -4.29 -0.78 19.29
CA VAL A 142 -4.34 -0.28 17.91
C VAL A 142 -3.69 -1.28 16.96
N SER A 143 -4.25 -1.43 15.76
CA SER A 143 -3.61 -2.11 14.63
C SER A 143 -3.63 -1.23 13.39
N ILE A 144 -2.68 -1.44 12.48
CA ILE A 144 -2.65 -0.79 11.17
C ILE A 144 -2.81 -1.86 10.10
N THR A 145 -3.87 -1.74 9.31
CA THR A 145 -4.17 -2.64 8.19
C THR A 145 -3.98 -1.90 6.87
N VAL A 146 -3.15 -2.43 5.97
CA VAL A 146 -2.93 -1.86 4.64
C VAL A 146 -3.48 -2.82 3.60
N THR A 147 -4.19 -2.34 2.59
CA THR A 147 -4.76 -3.21 1.56
C THR A 147 -4.76 -2.56 0.19
N GLY A 148 -4.80 -3.40 -0.83
CA GLY A 148 -4.90 -2.99 -2.22
C GLY A 148 -4.94 -4.19 -3.15
N HIS A 149 -5.33 -3.94 -4.40
CA HIS A 149 -5.37 -4.93 -5.47
C HIS A 149 -4.53 -4.46 -6.67
N SER A 150 -3.83 -5.38 -7.34
CA SER A 150 -2.98 -5.09 -8.51
C SER A 150 -1.98 -3.95 -8.22
N LEU A 151 -1.99 -2.84 -8.95
CA LEU A 151 -1.16 -1.67 -8.62
C LEU A 151 -1.29 -1.25 -7.15
N GLY A 152 -2.51 -1.24 -6.62
CA GLY A 152 -2.77 -0.86 -5.23
C GLY A 152 -2.14 -1.83 -4.23
N ALA A 153 -1.96 -3.10 -4.61
CA ALA A 153 -1.28 -4.10 -3.78
C ALA A 153 0.23 -3.83 -3.65
N SER A 154 0.89 -3.43 -4.74
CA SER A 154 2.30 -3.02 -4.69
C SER A 154 2.49 -1.74 -3.88
N LEU A 155 1.62 -0.74 -4.04
CA LEU A 155 1.64 0.49 -3.24
C LEU A 155 1.36 0.22 -1.76
N ALA A 156 0.39 -0.65 -1.46
CA ALA A 156 0.09 -1.10 -0.09
C ALA A 156 1.30 -1.79 0.56
N THR A 157 1.99 -2.67 -0.17
CA THR A 157 3.19 -3.35 0.32
C THR A 157 4.32 -2.36 0.59
N LEU A 158 4.59 -1.42 -0.33
CA LEU A 158 5.60 -0.37 -0.16
C LEU A 158 5.26 0.53 1.04
N ASN A 159 3.99 0.93 1.18
CA ASN A 159 3.51 1.77 2.27
C ASN A 159 3.60 1.07 3.64
N ALA A 160 3.26 -0.22 3.71
CA ALA A 160 3.38 -0.99 4.95
C ALA A 160 4.85 -1.12 5.41
N VAL A 161 5.78 -1.33 4.47
CA VAL A 161 7.23 -1.31 4.74
C VAL A 161 7.66 0.06 5.23
N ASP A 162 7.26 1.14 4.56
CA ASP A 162 7.60 2.51 4.93
C ASP A 162 7.12 2.87 6.35
N ILE A 163 5.87 2.54 6.68
CA ILE A 163 5.29 2.76 8.02
C ILE A 163 6.12 2.07 9.10
N ALA A 164 6.46 0.79 8.91
CA ALA A 164 7.21 0.01 9.89
C ALA A 164 8.70 0.39 9.95
N TYR A 165 9.32 0.66 8.81
CA TYR A 165 10.73 1.05 8.71
C TYR A 165 10.98 2.40 9.38
N ASN A 166 10.13 3.39 9.09
CA ASN A 166 10.24 4.75 9.62
C ASN A 166 9.50 4.93 10.96
N LYS A 167 9.06 3.85 11.61
CA LYS A 167 8.43 3.85 12.94
C LYS A 167 7.23 4.77 13.05
N ILE A 168 6.47 4.90 11.97
CA ILE A 168 5.19 5.64 11.94
C ILE A 168 4.13 4.91 12.77
N ASN A 169 4.27 3.59 12.94
CA ASN A 169 3.47 2.75 13.82
C ASN A 169 3.83 2.85 15.31
N LYS A 170 4.69 3.80 15.72
CA LYS A 170 5.11 3.98 17.11
C LYS A 170 4.60 5.30 17.67
N SER A 171 3.87 5.26 18.78
CA SER A 171 3.35 6.46 19.46
C SER A 171 4.38 7.12 20.37
N SER A 172 4.08 8.34 20.84
CA SER A 172 4.94 9.12 21.74
C SER A 172 5.26 8.42 23.08
N ASN A 173 4.39 7.51 23.55
CA ASN A 173 4.61 6.71 24.76
C ASN A 173 5.54 5.49 24.53
N GLY A 174 6.05 5.29 23.31
CA GLY A 174 6.94 4.19 22.97
C GLY A 174 6.26 2.88 22.56
N LYS A 175 4.92 2.79 22.62
CA LYS A 175 4.17 1.61 22.14
C LYS A 175 4.28 1.52 20.62
N GLU A 176 4.69 0.35 20.12
CA GLU A 176 4.78 0.04 18.70
C GLU A 176 3.61 -0.89 18.31
N PHE A 177 2.82 -0.48 17.32
CA PHE A 177 1.61 -1.17 16.89
C PHE A 177 1.87 -2.07 15.68
N PRO A 178 1.20 -3.23 15.56
CA PRO A 178 1.37 -4.12 14.42
C PRO A 178 0.85 -3.51 13.12
N VAL A 179 1.59 -3.71 12.04
CA VAL A 179 1.23 -3.36 10.67
C VAL A 179 0.99 -4.65 9.88
N THR A 180 -0.19 -4.82 9.29
CA THR A 180 -0.51 -5.99 8.46
C THR A 180 -1.02 -5.56 7.11
N ALA A 181 -0.36 -6.01 6.04
CA ALA A 181 -0.85 -5.81 4.68
C ALA A 181 -1.60 -7.04 4.17
N PHE A 182 -2.83 -6.86 3.71
CA PHE A 182 -3.58 -7.87 2.95
C PHE A 182 -3.68 -7.41 1.50
N VAL A 183 -2.91 -8.04 0.62
CA VAL A 183 -2.71 -7.55 -0.74
C VAL A 183 -3.13 -8.60 -1.76
N PHE A 184 -3.88 -8.16 -2.78
CA PHE A 184 -4.51 -9.06 -3.75
C PHE A 184 -3.89 -8.87 -5.13
N ALA A 185 -3.58 -9.96 -5.83
CA ALA A 185 -2.96 -9.92 -7.15
C ALA A 185 -1.71 -9.01 -7.19
N SER A 186 -0.85 -9.11 -6.16
CA SER A 186 0.25 -8.17 -5.96
C SER A 186 1.43 -8.44 -6.90
N PRO A 187 1.82 -7.49 -7.76
CA PRO A 187 3.15 -7.50 -8.37
C PRO A 187 4.26 -7.42 -7.32
N LYS A 188 5.46 -7.88 -7.67
CA LYS A 188 6.66 -7.78 -6.85
C LYS A 188 7.16 -6.34 -6.79
N VAL A 189 7.60 -5.89 -5.62
CA VAL A 189 7.82 -4.47 -5.33
C VAL A 189 9.28 -4.06 -5.37
N GLY A 190 10.18 -4.90 -4.87
CA GLY A 190 11.59 -4.56 -4.71
C GLY A 190 12.53 -5.76 -4.85
N ASP A 191 13.81 -5.46 -4.73
CA ASP A 191 14.91 -6.41 -4.91
C ASP A 191 15.19 -7.23 -3.63
N LEU A 192 16.30 -7.98 -3.63
CA LEU A 192 16.70 -8.79 -2.49
C LEU A 192 17.04 -7.92 -1.26
N ASN A 193 17.58 -6.70 -1.44
CA ASN A 193 17.83 -5.78 -0.34
C ASN A 193 16.52 -5.26 0.28
N PHE A 194 15.47 -5.05 -0.53
CA PHE A 194 14.12 -4.79 -0.04
C PHE A 194 13.59 -5.95 0.81
N VAL A 195 13.76 -7.19 0.38
CA VAL A 195 13.39 -8.39 1.18
C VAL A 195 14.17 -8.43 2.50
N ASN A 196 15.47 -8.14 2.46
CA ASN A 196 16.31 -8.11 3.65
C ASN A 196 15.90 -7.00 4.63
N ALA A 197 15.49 -5.84 4.12
CA ALA A 197 14.94 -4.76 4.92
C ALA A 197 13.60 -5.19 5.56
N PHE A 198 12.70 -5.78 4.77
CA PHE A 198 11.42 -6.31 5.23
C PHE A 198 11.58 -7.33 6.36
N ASN A 199 12.48 -8.32 6.21
CA ASN A 199 12.67 -9.40 7.19
C ASN A 199 13.18 -8.90 8.57
N LYS A 200 13.72 -7.68 8.66
CA LYS A 200 14.15 -7.07 9.93
C LYS A 200 13.00 -6.41 10.69
N LEU A 201 11.85 -6.20 10.06
CA LEU A 201 10.70 -5.47 10.62
C LEU A 201 9.76 -6.43 11.37
N LYS A 202 10.01 -6.63 12.66
CA LYS A 202 9.31 -7.63 13.49
C LYS A 202 7.79 -7.42 13.63
N HIS A 203 7.32 -6.18 13.53
CA HIS A 203 5.91 -5.81 13.67
C HIS A 203 5.18 -5.66 12.34
N LEU A 204 5.81 -6.08 11.24
CA LEU A 204 5.24 -6.04 9.90
C LEU A 204 4.89 -7.44 9.42
N HIS A 205 3.65 -7.62 8.98
CA HIS A 205 3.17 -8.83 8.33
C HIS A 205 2.59 -8.47 6.96
N VAL A 206 2.83 -9.31 5.96
CA VAL A 206 2.25 -9.17 4.62
C VAL A 206 1.65 -10.51 4.25
N MET A 207 0.40 -10.49 3.79
CA MET A 207 -0.34 -11.64 3.28
C MET A 207 -0.70 -11.36 1.83
N ARG A 208 -0.06 -12.08 0.90
CA ARG A 208 -0.29 -11.98 -0.53
C ARG A 208 -1.29 -13.03 -0.96
N ILE A 209 -2.42 -12.57 -1.51
CA ILE A 209 -3.52 -13.43 -1.95
C ILE A 209 -3.61 -13.32 -3.47
N HIS A 210 -3.49 -14.43 -4.19
CA HIS A 210 -3.58 -14.37 -5.65
C HIS A 210 -4.16 -15.64 -6.26
N ASN A 211 -4.76 -15.49 -7.44
CA ASN A 211 -5.28 -16.61 -8.21
C ASN A 211 -4.15 -17.29 -8.99
N ILE A 212 -4.09 -18.62 -8.96
CA ILE A 212 -3.03 -19.39 -9.63
C ILE A 212 -2.85 -19.09 -11.13
N LEU A 213 -3.93 -18.68 -11.81
CA LEU A 213 -3.92 -18.34 -13.24
C LEU A 213 -3.58 -16.86 -13.51
N ASP A 214 -3.48 -16.04 -12.48
CA ASP A 214 -3.13 -14.63 -12.61
C ASP A 214 -1.64 -14.46 -12.91
N LEU A 215 -1.34 -13.66 -13.93
CA LEU A 215 0.03 -13.33 -14.33
C LEU A 215 0.58 -12.12 -13.60
N VAL A 216 -0.28 -11.25 -13.04
CA VAL A 216 0.12 -10.01 -12.38
C VAL A 216 1.13 -10.26 -11.23
N PRO A 217 0.93 -11.24 -10.32
CA PRO A 217 1.90 -11.53 -9.26
C PRO A 217 3.26 -12.06 -9.76
N LYS A 218 3.30 -12.56 -11.00
CA LYS A 218 4.55 -13.05 -11.60
C LYS A 218 5.44 -11.90 -12.08
N CYS A 219 4.91 -10.68 -12.14
CA CYS A 219 5.63 -9.49 -12.60
C CYS A 219 6.16 -8.63 -11.44
N PRO A 220 7.33 -7.98 -11.61
CA PRO A 220 8.31 -8.24 -12.67
C PRO A 220 8.96 -9.63 -12.53
N PRO A 221 9.41 -10.26 -13.64
CA PRO A 221 9.90 -11.64 -13.61
C PRO A 221 11.35 -11.79 -13.12
N ILE A 222 12.19 -10.75 -13.25
CA ILE A 222 13.63 -10.82 -12.97
C ILE A 222 14.04 -9.67 -12.05
N GLY A 223 14.81 -9.96 -11.00
CA GLY A 223 15.41 -8.96 -10.12
C GLY A 223 14.49 -8.42 -9.02
N TYR A 224 13.23 -8.88 -8.97
CA TYR A 224 12.25 -8.53 -7.95
C TYR A 224 11.79 -9.76 -7.21
N PHE A 225 11.52 -9.60 -5.92
CA PHE A 225 11.16 -10.69 -5.03
C PHE A 225 9.93 -10.36 -4.21
N ASP A 226 9.19 -11.40 -3.88
CA ASP A 226 8.03 -11.32 -3.02
C ASP A 226 8.42 -11.20 -1.54
N VAL A 227 7.56 -10.53 -0.77
CA VAL A 227 7.66 -10.44 0.70
C VAL A 227 6.37 -10.95 1.35
N GLY A 228 6.49 -11.44 2.59
CA GLY A 228 5.36 -11.96 3.35
C GLY A 228 4.94 -13.39 3.00
N GLN A 229 3.79 -13.78 3.55
CA GLN A 229 3.19 -15.11 3.37
C GLN A 229 2.22 -15.12 2.19
N GLU A 230 2.07 -16.28 1.56
CA GLU A 230 1.27 -16.44 0.35
C GLU A 230 0.03 -17.32 0.59
N ILE A 231 -1.10 -16.89 0.02
CA ILE A 231 -2.32 -17.68 -0.12
C ILE A 231 -2.65 -17.76 -1.61
N ILE A 232 -2.54 -18.96 -2.16
CA ILE A 232 -2.90 -19.25 -3.54
C ILE A 232 -4.36 -19.72 -3.57
N ILE A 233 -5.19 -19.04 -4.34
CA ILE A 233 -6.58 -19.46 -4.59
C ILE A 233 -6.70 -20.04 -5.99
N ARG A 234 -7.56 -21.05 -6.14
CA ARG A 234 -7.92 -21.64 -7.43
C ARG A 234 -9.44 -21.61 -7.59
N HIS A 235 -9.93 -20.70 -8.40
CA HIS A 235 -11.34 -20.72 -8.79
C HIS A 235 -11.52 -21.88 -9.79
N HIS A 236 -12.12 -22.99 -9.34
CA HIS A 236 -12.72 -23.94 -10.28
C HIS A 236 -13.99 -23.31 -10.85
N LYS A 237 -14.34 -23.65 -12.09
CA LYS A 237 -15.53 -23.19 -12.84
C LYS A 237 -16.77 -23.07 -11.95
N ILE A 238 -16.97 -21.93 -11.30
CA ILE A 238 -18.29 -21.53 -10.82
C ILE A 238 -19.02 -21.09 -12.10
N PRO A 239 -20.22 -21.62 -12.40
CA PRO A 239 -20.94 -21.34 -13.65
C PRO A 239 -21.24 -19.86 -13.93
N LEU A 240 -20.93 -18.97 -12.98
CA LEU A 240 -21.01 -17.51 -13.10
C LEU A 240 -19.82 -16.88 -13.84
N PHE A 241 -18.69 -17.58 -13.99
CA PHE A 241 -17.53 -17.05 -14.73
C PHE A 241 -17.53 -17.58 -16.15
N LYS A 242 -17.60 -16.66 -17.14
CA LYS A 242 -17.33 -17.00 -18.53
C LYS A 242 -15.92 -17.58 -18.64
N SER A 243 -15.77 -18.66 -19.41
CA SER A 243 -14.45 -19.14 -19.78
C SER A 243 -13.72 -18.04 -20.57
N PRO A 244 -12.40 -17.87 -20.37
CA PRO A 244 -11.62 -16.90 -21.14
C PRO A 244 -11.69 -17.17 -22.64
#